data_AF-A0A965M8X3-F1
#
_entry.id   AF-A0A965M8X3-F1
#
_cell.length_a   1.000
_cell.length_b   1.000
_cell.length_c   1.000
_cell.angle_alpha   90.00
_cell.angle_beta   90.00
_cell.angle_gamma   90.00
#
_symmetry.space_group_name_H-M   'P 1'
#
loop_
_entity.id
_entity.type
_entity.pdbx_description
1 polymer ?
#
loop_
_entity_poly.entity_id
_entity_poly.type
_entity_poly.pdbx_seq_one_letter_code
_entity_poly.pdbx_strand_id
1 'polypeptide(L)'
;MISPFSGRLLVTSRDGVSGSNSLQGVERLQFADLALAFDLEGAAGSVAKLIATVLGAPSLKDASLVGRYLKLSDQGMTPAQVASAMFESAEFAVQWGLRSDPSVARALFQNVFGHAASAADLAVLMPLIKQYGQSDLAVIGSGLALLTDQVDLVGYASFGLPYGV
;
A
#
# COMPACT_ATOMS: atom_id res chain seq x y z
N MET A 1 -6.83 13.82 -19.22
CA MET A 1 -6.46 14.44 -17.93
C MET A 1 -7.49 14.00 -16.92
N ILE A 2 -7.08 13.66 -15.70
CA ILE A 2 -7.99 13.36 -14.60
C ILE A 2 -7.78 14.45 -13.55
N SER A 3 -8.85 15.07 -13.10
CA SER A 3 -8.79 16.04 -12.00
C SER A 3 -9.94 15.83 -11.00
N PRO A 4 -9.65 15.91 -9.70
CA PRO A 4 -10.70 15.93 -8.69
C PRO A 4 -11.44 17.27 -8.75
N PHE A 5 -12.77 17.22 -8.68
CA PHE A 5 -13.63 18.41 -8.66
C PHE A 5 -14.87 18.15 -7.80
N SER A 6 -14.91 18.75 -6.60
CA SER A 6 -16.08 18.73 -5.70
C SER A 6 -16.68 17.32 -5.45
N GLY A 7 -15.84 16.34 -5.10
CA GLY A 7 -16.28 14.95 -4.87
C GLY A 7 -16.59 14.15 -6.13
N ARG A 8 -16.22 14.69 -7.30
CA ARG A 8 -16.37 14.07 -8.62
C ARG A 8 -15.00 13.95 -9.29
N LEU A 9 -14.84 12.97 -10.17
CA LEU A 9 -13.69 12.88 -11.06
C LEU A 9 -14.08 13.49 -12.41
N LEU A 10 -13.30 14.46 -12.88
CA LEU A 10 -13.40 14.97 -14.24
C LEU A 10 -12.38 14.23 -15.11
N VAL A 11 -12.86 13.49 -16.10
CA VAL A 11 -12.03 12.77 -17.07
C VAL A 11 -12.14 13.48 -18.40
N THR A 12 -11.07 14.18 -18.78
CA THR A 12 -11.00 14.93 -20.04
C THR A 12 -10.17 14.16 -21.05
N SER A 13 -10.68 13.97 -22.26
CA SER A 13 -9.92 13.37 -23.33
C SER A 13 -8.67 14.18 -23.66
N ARG A 14 -7.55 13.51 -23.98
CA ARG A 14 -6.31 14.18 -24.38
C ARG A 14 -6.36 14.72 -25.81
N ASP A 15 -7.26 14.20 -26.64
CA ASP A 15 -7.41 14.64 -28.04
C ASP A 15 -8.05 16.04 -28.17
N GLY A 16 -8.61 16.59 -27.09
CA GLY A 16 -9.27 17.90 -27.07
C GLY A 16 -10.61 17.94 -27.83
N VAL A 17 -11.04 16.81 -28.41
CA VAL A 17 -12.26 16.70 -29.23
C VAL A 17 -13.34 15.93 -28.49
N SER A 18 -12.97 14.88 -27.73
CA SER A 18 -13.92 13.93 -27.13
C SER A 18 -14.54 14.40 -25.80
N GLY A 19 -14.49 15.70 -25.49
CA GLY A 19 -15.16 16.29 -24.32
C GLY A 19 -14.63 15.81 -22.96
N SER A 20 -15.40 16.06 -21.91
CA SER A 20 -15.07 15.67 -20.53
C SER A 20 -16.24 14.98 -19.85
N ASN A 21 -15.96 13.90 -19.11
CA ASN A 21 -16.95 13.15 -18.34
C ASN A 21 -16.80 13.46 -16.86
N SER A 22 -17.91 13.64 -16.15
CA SER A 22 -17.94 13.78 -14.69
C SER A 22 -18.47 12.52 -14.04
N LEU A 23 -17.64 11.87 -13.23
CA LEU A 23 -17.97 10.63 -12.53
C LEU A 23 -18.13 10.89 -11.02
N GLN A 24 -19.05 10.18 -10.38
CA GLN A 24 -19.30 10.25 -8.92
C GLN A 24 -19.27 8.86 -8.32
N GLY A 25 -18.74 8.73 -7.10
CA GLY A 25 -18.70 7.46 -6.37
C GLY A 25 -17.82 6.39 -7.06
N VAL A 26 -16.78 6.82 -7.77
CA VAL A 26 -15.88 5.89 -8.48
C VAL A 26 -14.80 5.40 -7.51
N GLU A 27 -14.74 4.09 -7.29
CA GLU A 27 -13.68 3.44 -6.53
C GLU A 27 -12.52 2.99 -7.43
N ARG A 28 -12.80 2.65 -8.69
CA ARG A 28 -11.84 2.09 -9.65
C ARG A 28 -12.06 2.71 -11.02
N LEU A 29 -10.98 3.15 -11.66
CA LEU A 29 -10.99 3.65 -13.03
C LEU A 29 -9.94 2.91 -13.85
N GLN A 30 -10.35 2.22 -14.91
CA GLN A 30 -9.47 1.39 -15.72
C GLN A 30 -9.31 1.97 -17.13
N PHE A 31 -8.06 2.08 -17.57
CA PHE A 31 -7.65 2.41 -18.92
C PHE A 31 -6.99 1.20 -19.57
N ALA A 32 -6.65 1.33 -20.86
CA ALA A 32 -5.97 0.25 -21.59
C ALA A 32 -4.55 -0.02 -21.08
N ASP A 33 -3.90 0.98 -20.46
CA ASP A 33 -2.50 0.96 -20.04
C ASP A 33 -2.30 1.08 -18.52
N LEU A 34 -3.31 1.52 -17.77
CA LEU A 34 -3.23 1.71 -16.33
C LEU A 34 -4.61 1.63 -15.66
N ALA A 35 -4.66 1.22 -14.39
CA ALA A 35 -5.83 1.42 -13.54
C ALA A 35 -5.51 2.29 -12.32
N LEU A 36 -6.53 2.98 -11.81
CA LEU A 36 -6.47 3.91 -10.68
C LEU A 36 -7.52 3.53 -9.63
N ALA A 37 -7.09 3.46 -8.38
CA ALA A 37 -7.92 3.14 -7.24
C ALA A 37 -8.13 4.35 -6.33
N PHE A 38 -9.39 4.67 -5.99
CA PHE A 38 -9.78 5.86 -5.22
C PHE A 38 -10.38 5.53 -3.84
N ASP A 39 -10.64 4.25 -3.53
CA ASP A 39 -11.13 3.77 -2.23
C ASP A 39 -10.02 3.74 -1.15
N LEU A 40 -9.42 4.89 -0.86
CA LEU A 40 -8.36 4.97 0.15
C LEU A 40 -8.83 4.74 1.60
N GLU A 41 -10.14 4.81 1.84
CA GLU A 41 -10.75 4.35 3.10
C GLU A 41 -11.12 2.85 3.04
N GLY A 42 -10.93 2.20 1.89
CA GLY A 42 -11.25 0.80 1.61
C GLY A 42 -10.01 -0.03 1.25
N ALA A 43 -10.16 -0.90 0.24
CA ALA A 43 -9.17 -1.91 -0.08
C ALA A 43 -7.84 -1.30 -0.55
N ALA A 44 -7.87 -0.28 -1.41
CA ALA A 44 -6.63 0.30 -1.93
C ALA A 44 -5.83 1.04 -0.85
N GLY A 45 -6.51 1.73 0.07
CA GLY A 45 -5.82 2.37 1.19
C GLY A 45 -5.18 1.36 2.13
N SER A 46 -5.91 0.29 2.46
CA SER A 46 -5.39 -0.82 3.28
C SER A 46 -4.16 -1.47 2.65
N VAL A 47 -4.25 -1.80 1.35
CA VAL A 47 -3.14 -2.40 0.59
C VAL A 47 -1.97 -1.44 0.46
N ALA A 48 -2.20 -0.16 0.18
CA ALA A 48 -1.13 0.82 0.06
C ALA A 48 -0.35 0.97 1.37
N LYS A 49 -1.05 1.05 2.51
CA LYS A 49 -0.42 1.12 3.83
C LYS A 49 0.35 -0.16 4.14
N LEU A 50 -0.19 -1.33 3.83
CA LEU A 50 0.53 -2.60 4.03
C LEU A 50 1.78 -2.71 3.15
N ILE A 51 1.71 -2.33 1.87
CA ILE A 51 2.89 -2.29 0.99
C ILE A 51 3.94 -1.36 1.58
N ALA A 52 3.53 -0.16 1.99
CA ALA A 52 4.45 0.81 2.58
C ALA A 52 5.10 0.27 3.86
N THR A 53 4.34 -0.41 4.72
CA THR A 53 4.83 -0.99 5.98
C THR A 53 5.74 -2.19 5.77
N VAL A 54 5.41 -3.11 4.85
CA VAL A 54 6.14 -4.38 4.68
C VAL A 54 7.26 -4.29 3.66
N LEU A 55 7.00 -3.64 2.53
CA LEU A 55 7.90 -3.56 1.37
C LEU A 55 8.48 -2.15 1.17
N GLY A 56 8.12 -1.19 2.03
CA GLY A 56 8.56 0.20 1.93
C GLY A 56 7.70 1.02 0.96
N ALA A 57 7.49 2.30 1.29
CA ALA A 57 6.73 3.24 0.47
C ALA A 57 7.19 3.34 -1.00
N PRO A 58 8.49 3.24 -1.35
CA PRO A 58 8.93 3.23 -2.75
C PRO A 58 8.30 2.12 -3.62
N SER A 59 7.91 1.00 -3.01
CA SER A 59 7.29 -0.14 -3.70
C SER A 59 5.91 0.19 -4.28
N LEU A 60 5.26 1.26 -3.82
CA LEU A 60 3.99 1.76 -4.38
C LEU A 60 4.13 2.31 -5.81
N LYS A 61 5.35 2.52 -6.30
CA LYS A 61 5.60 2.93 -7.68
C LYS A 61 5.49 1.79 -8.69
N ASP A 62 5.53 0.53 -8.23
CA ASP A 62 5.31 -0.63 -9.07
C ASP A 62 3.80 -0.95 -9.12
N ALA A 63 3.13 -0.47 -10.17
CA ALA A 63 1.71 -0.69 -10.35
C ALA A 63 1.35 -2.20 -10.41
N SER A 64 2.22 -3.04 -10.97
CA SER A 64 1.96 -4.49 -11.07
C SER A 64 1.99 -5.14 -9.68
N LEU A 65 2.92 -4.71 -8.83
CA LEU A 65 2.99 -5.11 -7.43
C LEU A 65 1.74 -4.67 -6.66
N VAL A 66 1.34 -3.40 -6.78
CA VAL A 66 0.13 -2.88 -6.13
C VAL A 66 -1.10 -3.67 -6.56
N GLY A 67 -1.25 -3.90 -7.87
CA GLY A 67 -2.35 -4.65 -8.45
C GLY A 67 -2.46 -6.08 -7.95
N ARG A 68 -1.30 -6.75 -7.79
CA ARG A 68 -1.24 -8.12 -7.25
C ARG A 68 -1.84 -8.20 -5.85
N TYR A 69 -1.45 -7.31 -4.94
CA TYR A 69 -1.96 -7.33 -3.56
C TYR A 69 -3.38 -6.77 -3.44
N LEU A 70 -3.75 -5.82 -4.29
CA LEU A 70 -5.13 -5.34 -4.38
C LEU A 70 -6.08 -6.45 -4.79
N LYS A 71 -5.70 -7.25 -5.79
CA LYS A 71 -6.46 -8.43 -6.22
C LYS A 71 -6.67 -9.45 -5.11
N LEU A 72 -5.67 -9.68 -4.24
CA LEU A 72 -5.84 -10.57 -3.08
C LEU A 72 -6.87 -10.01 -2.10
N SER A 73 -6.83 -8.70 -1.83
CA SER A 73 -7.82 -8.02 -0.98
C SER A 73 -9.23 -8.10 -1.60
N ASP A 74 -9.36 -7.87 -2.90
CA ASP A 74 -10.64 -7.93 -3.63
C ASP A 74 -11.21 -9.37 -3.66
N GLN A 75 -10.36 -10.39 -3.53
CA GLN A 75 -10.75 -11.79 -3.38
C GLN A 75 -11.19 -12.15 -1.95
N GLY A 76 -11.23 -11.18 -1.04
CA GLY A 76 -11.69 -11.36 0.34
C GLY A 76 -10.59 -11.80 1.31
N MET A 77 -9.31 -11.74 0.93
CA MET A 77 -8.24 -11.97 1.90
C MET A 77 -8.23 -10.87 2.96
N THR A 78 -8.01 -11.27 4.20
CA THR A 78 -7.82 -10.34 5.32
C THR A 78 -6.50 -9.56 5.18
N PRO A 79 -6.38 -8.37 5.80
CA PRO A 79 -5.13 -7.62 5.83
C PRO A 79 -3.92 -8.43 6.29
N ALA A 80 -4.10 -9.30 7.30
CA ALA A 80 -3.04 -10.17 7.80
C ALA A 80 -2.61 -11.24 6.78
N GLN A 81 -3.55 -11.79 6.00
CA GLN A 81 -3.25 -12.73 4.92
C GLN A 81 -2.50 -12.03 3.76
N VAL A 82 -2.93 -10.82 3.39
CA VAL A 82 -2.24 -9.99 2.39
C VAL A 82 -0.81 -9.66 2.86
N ALA A 83 -0.62 -9.27 4.13
CA ALA A 83 0.70 -9.05 4.70
C ALA A 83 1.56 -10.33 4.71
N SER A 84 0.96 -11.50 5.00
CA SER A 84 1.68 -12.79 4.92
C SER A 84 2.20 -13.04 3.52
N ALA A 85 1.38 -12.79 2.50
CA ALA A 85 1.80 -12.93 1.10
C ALA A 85 2.96 -11.98 0.74
N MET A 86 2.98 -10.76 1.29
CA MET A 86 4.10 -9.82 1.13
C MET A 86 5.38 -10.34 1.80
N PHE A 87 5.30 -10.88 3.01
CA PHE A 87 6.47 -11.45 3.70
C PHE A 87 7.04 -12.69 3.02
N GLU A 88 6.19 -13.45 2.31
CA GLU A 88 6.58 -14.62 1.51
C GLU A 88 7.10 -14.25 0.12
N SER A 89 7.05 -12.97 -0.25
CA SER A 89 7.35 -12.52 -1.60
C SER A 89 8.86 -12.43 -1.87
N ALA A 90 9.21 -12.50 -3.16
CA ALA A 90 10.59 -12.31 -3.60
C ALA A 90 11.08 -10.89 -3.30
N GLU A 91 10.21 -9.90 -3.40
CA GLU A 91 10.49 -8.50 -3.10
C GLU A 91 10.94 -8.32 -1.65
N PHE A 92 10.24 -8.96 -0.69
CA PHE A 92 10.68 -8.97 0.71
C PHE A 92 12.01 -9.71 0.88
N ALA A 93 12.14 -10.89 0.27
CA ALA A 93 13.35 -11.70 0.40
C ALA A 93 14.60 -11.01 -0.14
N VAL A 94 14.47 -10.26 -1.25
CA VAL A 94 15.57 -9.49 -1.85
C VAL A 94 16.03 -8.36 -0.93
N GLN A 95 15.11 -7.67 -0.26
CA GLN A 95 15.45 -6.51 0.57
C GLN A 95 15.86 -6.88 2.00
N TRP A 96 15.20 -7.89 2.59
CA TRP A 96 15.28 -8.20 4.03
C TRP A 96 15.76 -9.63 4.32
N GLY A 97 15.94 -10.45 3.29
CA GLY A 97 16.26 -11.88 3.42
C GLY A 97 15.03 -12.73 3.76
N LEU A 98 15.28 -13.99 4.15
CA LEU A 98 14.21 -14.92 4.49
C LEU A 98 13.29 -14.37 5.60
N ARG A 99 11.99 -14.69 5.48
CA ARG A 99 10.98 -14.39 6.49
C ARG A 99 11.36 -15.01 7.83
N SER A 100 11.92 -14.18 8.71
CA SER A 100 12.34 -14.50 10.07
C SER A 100 11.97 -13.35 10.98
N ASP A 101 11.76 -13.60 12.28
CA ASP A 101 11.38 -12.53 13.22
C ASP A 101 12.37 -11.34 13.19
N PRO A 102 13.71 -11.54 13.15
CA PRO A 102 14.63 -10.41 13.06
C PRO A 102 14.56 -9.65 11.74
N SER A 103 14.29 -10.32 10.60
CA SER A 103 14.11 -9.63 9.32
C SER A 103 12.80 -8.86 9.27
N VAL A 104 11.72 -9.44 9.77
CA VAL A 104 10.41 -8.77 9.88
C VAL A 104 10.48 -7.57 10.81
N ALA A 105 11.08 -7.71 12.00
CA ALA A 105 11.23 -6.60 12.94
C ALA A 105 11.98 -5.42 12.31
N ARG A 106 13.11 -5.68 11.62
CA ARG A 106 13.88 -4.65 10.94
C ARG A 106 13.10 -3.98 9.81
N ALA A 107 12.41 -4.78 8.99
CA ALA A 107 11.60 -4.27 7.89
C ALA A 107 10.48 -3.34 8.38
N LEU A 108 9.65 -3.83 9.31
CA LEU A 108 8.54 -3.07 9.87
C LEU A 108 9.03 -1.79 10.53
N PHE A 109 10.08 -1.86 11.33
CA PHE A 109 10.64 -0.67 11.98
C PHE A 109 11.11 0.35 10.95
N GLN A 110 11.99 -0.05 10.02
CA GLN A 110 12.58 0.90 9.09
C GLN A 110 11.54 1.53 8.17
N ASN A 111 10.57 0.77 7.71
CA ASN A 111 9.55 1.26 6.80
C ASN A 111 8.54 2.19 7.48
N VAL A 112 8.27 1.98 8.78
CA VAL A 112 7.38 2.85 9.57
C VAL A 112 8.08 4.10 10.08
N PHE A 113 9.30 3.96 10.59
CA PHE A 113 10.05 5.06 11.24
C PHE A 113 11.02 5.79 10.30
N GLY A 114 11.28 5.26 9.10
CA GLY A 114 12.15 5.87 8.11
C GLY A 114 13.65 5.71 8.37
N HIS A 115 14.06 4.96 9.40
CA HIS A 115 15.47 4.68 9.70
C HIS A 115 15.70 3.28 10.25
N ALA A 116 16.93 2.78 10.18
CA ALA A 116 17.26 1.45 10.67
C ALA A 116 17.01 1.31 12.18
N ALA A 117 16.53 0.13 12.60
CA ALA A 117 16.32 -0.23 14.00
C ALA A 117 17.65 -0.41 14.74
N SER A 118 17.75 0.15 15.95
CA SER A 118 18.81 -0.17 16.88
C SER A 118 18.58 -1.53 17.57
N ALA A 119 19.57 -2.01 18.32
CA ALA A 119 19.41 -3.21 19.13
C ALA A 119 18.30 -3.07 20.20
N ALA A 120 18.12 -1.86 20.75
CA ALA A 120 17.06 -1.58 21.72
C ALA A 120 15.67 -1.63 21.07
N ASP A 121 15.54 -1.10 19.84
CA ASP A 121 14.28 -1.15 19.09
C ASP A 121 13.87 -2.59 18.78
N LEU A 122 14.84 -3.42 18.35
CA LEU A 122 14.59 -4.84 18.11
C LEU A 122 14.24 -5.60 19.39
N ALA A 123 14.82 -5.23 20.53
CA ALA A 123 14.46 -5.83 21.82
C ALA A 123 13.00 -5.54 22.23
N VAL A 124 12.42 -4.42 21.76
CA VAL A 124 11.00 -4.09 21.95
C VAL A 124 10.11 -4.82 20.94
N LEU A 125 10.50 -4.88 19.67
CA LEU A 125 9.67 -5.47 18.62
C LEU A 125 9.60 -7.00 18.66
N MET A 126 10.69 -7.67 19.02
CA MET A 126 10.75 -9.13 19.01
C MET A 126 9.69 -9.79 19.92
N PRO A 127 9.47 -9.33 21.18
CA PRO A 127 8.35 -9.80 22.00
C PRO A 127 6.98 -9.58 21.36
N LEU A 128 6.76 -8.44 20.69
CA LEU A 128 5.49 -8.15 20.03
C LEU A 128 5.23 -9.11 18.86
N ILE A 129 6.26 -9.47 18.10
CA ILE A 129 6.14 -10.50 17.05
C ILE A 129 5.72 -11.85 17.66
N LYS A 130 6.26 -12.22 18.83
CA LYS A 130 5.85 -13.47 19.51
C LYS A 130 4.44 -13.41 20.06
N GLN A 131 3.99 -12.24 20.51
CA GLN A 131 2.66 -12.05 21.07
C GLN A 131 1.56 -12.00 20.01
N TYR A 132 1.77 -11.23 18.94
CA TYR A 132 0.74 -10.95 17.94
C TYR A 132 0.94 -11.74 16.64
N GLY A 133 2.16 -12.19 16.34
CA GLY A 133 2.53 -12.70 15.02
C GLY A 133 2.98 -11.60 14.06
N GLN A 134 3.75 -12.00 13.07
CA GLN A 134 4.39 -11.08 12.11
C GLN A 134 3.36 -10.30 11.26
N SER A 135 2.34 -10.99 10.76
CA SER A 135 1.32 -10.39 9.88
C SER A 135 0.43 -9.40 10.62
N ASP A 136 -0.05 -9.75 11.81
CA ASP A 136 -0.88 -8.84 12.60
C ASP A 136 -0.09 -7.62 13.09
N LEU A 137 1.20 -7.79 13.41
CA LEU A 137 2.05 -6.65 13.73
C LEU A 137 2.26 -5.71 12.53
N ALA A 138 2.31 -6.24 11.31
CA ALA A 138 2.32 -5.42 10.10
C ALA A 138 1.01 -4.63 9.91
N VAL A 139 -0.14 -5.26 10.21
CA VAL A 139 -1.45 -4.57 10.18
C VAL A 139 -1.52 -3.49 11.24
N ILE A 140 -1.00 -3.72 12.44
CA ILE A 140 -0.91 -2.70 13.49
C ILE A 140 -0.01 -1.54 13.02
N GLY A 141 1.16 -1.86 12.46
CA GLY A 141 2.10 -0.87 11.92
C GLY A 141 1.51 -0.02 10.80
N SER A 142 0.67 -0.62 9.96
CA SER A 142 0.01 0.07 8.83
C SER A 142 -1.02 1.12 9.27
N GLY A 143 -1.50 1.03 10.51
CA GLY A 143 -2.41 1.99 11.13
C GLY A 143 -1.74 3.15 11.87
N LEU A 144 -0.41 3.15 12.00
CA LEU A 144 0.30 4.20 12.74
C LEU A 144 0.32 5.51 11.95
N ALA A 145 0.03 6.63 12.62
CA ALA A 145 0.06 7.96 12.01
C ALA A 145 1.43 8.31 11.41
N LEU A 146 2.52 7.81 12.00
CA LEU A 146 3.89 8.01 11.49
C LEU A 146 4.08 7.48 10.06
N LEU A 147 3.29 6.47 9.63
CA LEU A 147 3.34 5.95 8.28
C LEU A 147 2.77 6.96 7.25
N THR A 148 1.85 7.84 7.68
CA THR A 148 1.29 8.85 6.77
C THR A 148 2.30 9.91 6.35
N ASP A 149 3.42 10.06 7.09
CA ASP A 149 4.54 10.90 6.65
C ASP A 149 5.38 10.22 5.55
N GLN A 150 5.32 8.89 5.44
CA GLN A 150 6.09 8.10 4.46
C GLN A 150 5.31 7.83 3.18
N VAL A 151 3.98 7.91 3.21
CA VAL A 151 3.09 7.55 2.10
C VAL A 151 2.29 8.77 1.64
N ASP A 152 2.34 9.08 0.35
CA ASP A 152 1.58 10.18 -0.26
C ASP A 152 0.07 9.85 -0.42
N LEU A 153 -0.59 9.55 0.70
CA LEU A 153 -2.03 9.25 0.73
C LEU A 153 -2.85 10.45 0.25
N VAL A 154 -2.38 11.68 0.45
CA VAL A 154 -3.04 12.90 -0.03
C VAL A 154 -2.99 12.99 -1.55
N GLY A 155 -1.84 12.70 -2.16
CA GLY A 155 -1.69 12.59 -3.61
C GLY A 155 -2.57 11.49 -4.19
N TYR A 156 -2.55 10.29 -3.60
CA TYR A 156 -3.41 9.19 -4.05
C TYR A 156 -4.90 9.50 -3.88
N ALA A 157 -5.31 10.27 -2.86
CA ALA A 157 -6.72 10.67 -2.69
C ALA A 157 -7.17 11.56 -3.86
N SER A 158 -6.25 12.36 -4.38
CA SER A 158 -6.52 13.32 -5.46
C SER A 158 -6.45 12.68 -6.84
N PHE A 159 -5.50 11.77 -7.06
CA PHE A 159 -5.17 11.24 -8.39
C PHE A 159 -5.44 9.75 -8.58
N GLY A 160 -5.79 9.05 -7.50
CA GLY A 160 -5.92 7.60 -7.47
C GLY A 160 -4.57 6.90 -7.29
N LEU A 161 -4.58 5.79 -6.57
CA LEU A 161 -3.43 4.88 -6.47
C LEU A 161 -3.28 4.08 -7.79
N PRO A 162 -2.15 4.19 -8.51
CA PRO A 162 -1.90 3.41 -9.71
C PRO A 162 -1.76 1.91 -9.39
N TYR A 163 -2.41 1.07 -10.17
CA TYR A 163 -2.27 -0.39 -10.07
C TYR A 163 -2.43 -1.08 -11.44
N GLY A 164 -1.82 -2.25 -11.57
CA GLY A 164 -1.91 -3.13 -12.73
C GLY A 164 -3.08 -4.10 -12.62
N VAL A 165 -3.72 -4.41 -13.74
CA VAL A 165 -4.91 -5.29 -13.85
C VAL A 165 -4.54 -6.69 -14.34
#